data_AF-A0A158J0M4-F1
#
_entry.id   AF-A0A158J0M4-F1
#
_cell.length_a   1.000
_cell.length_b   1.000
_cell.length_c   1.000
_cell.angle_alpha   90.00
_cell.angle_beta   90.00
_cell.angle_gamma   90.00
#
_symmetry.space_group_name_H-M   'P 1'
#
loop_
_entity.id
_entity.type
_entity.pdbx_description
1 polymer ?
#
loop_
_entity_poly.entity_id
_entity_poly.type
_entity_poly.pdbx_seq_one_letter_code
_entity_poly.pdbx_strand_id
1 'polypeptide(L)' 'MKSGDIMGHEFMGEVVGVGAENKALKVGDRVVVPFTIFCGHGDQCKRGNFSGSSAVP' A
#
# COMPACT_ATOMS: atom_id res chain seq x y z
N MET A 1 17.74 -8.01 8.86
CA MET A 1 18.14 -7.93 7.44
C MET A 1 18.86 -9.20 7.07
N LYS A 2 18.39 -9.86 6.02
CA LYS A 2 19.04 -10.98 5.36
C LYS A 2 19.54 -10.50 3.99
N SER A 3 20.51 -11.21 3.44
CA SER A 3 20.97 -10.94 2.08
C SER A 3 19.79 -11.05 1.12
N GLY A 4 19.58 -10.02 0.29
CA GLY A 4 18.46 -9.92 -0.65
C GLY A 4 17.25 -9.11 -0.17
N ASP A 5 17.20 -8.68 1.10
CA ASP A 5 16.15 -7.77 1.57
C ASP A 5 16.27 -6.43 0.82
N ILE A 6 15.16 -5.97 0.22
CA ILE A 6 15.07 -4.62 -0.35
C ILE A 6 14.68 -3.65 0.76
N MET A 7 15.49 -2.62 0.93
CA MET A 7 15.35 -1.66 2.02
C MET A 7 14.57 -0.41 1.61
N GLY A 8 14.03 0.27 2.62
CA GLY A 8 13.26 1.50 2.50
C GLY A 8 11.81 1.30 2.93
N HIS A 9 11.25 2.31 3.59
CA HIS A 9 9.84 2.31 4.00
C HIS A 9 9.17 3.70 3.86
N GLU A 10 9.89 4.65 3.28
CA GLU A 10 9.44 6.02 3.05
C GLU A 10 9.77 6.40 1.61
N PHE A 11 8.75 6.49 0.77
CA PHE A 11 8.95 6.85 -0.63
C PHE A 11 7.71 7.47 -1.26
N MET A 12 7.99 8.25 -2.30
CA MET A 12 7.02 8.83 -3.21
C MET A 12 7.40 8.44 -4.64
N GLY A 13 6.43 8.41 -5.54
CA GLY A 13 6.67 8.05 -6.93
C GLY A 13 5.50 8.37 -7.85
N GLU A 14 5.63 7.93 -9.10
CA GLU A 14 4.59 8.03 -10.12
C GLU A 14 4.14 6.64 -10.53
N VAL A 15 2.83 6.45 -10.69
CA VAL A 15 2.26 5.18 -11.16
C VAL A 15 2.58 5.00 -12.64
N VAL A 16 3.39 3.99 -12.97
CA VAL A 16 3.77 3.67 -14.37
C VAL A 16 2.95 2.53 -15.00
N GLY A 17 2.14 1.84 -14.19
CA GLY A 17 1.29 0.74 -14.63
C GLY A 17 0.32 0.31 -13.54
N VAL A 18 -0.78 -0.34 -13.93
CA VAL A 18 -1.83 -0.83 -13.01
C VAL A 18 -2.29 -2.24 -13.42
N GLY A 19 -2.74 -3.03 -12.44
CA GLY A 19 -3.34 -4.35 -12.69
C GLY A 19 -4.78 -4.24 -13.22
N ALA A 20 -5.27 -5.32 -13.84
CA ALA A 20 -6.61 -5.36 -14.46
C ALA A 20 -7.76 -5.07 -13.47
N GLU A 21 -7.64 -5.51 -12.22
CA GLU A 21 -8.66 -5.33 -11.19
C GLU A 21 -8.57 -3.98 -10.45
N ASN A 22 -7.57 -3.13 -10.78
CA ASN A 22 -7.43 -1.84 -10.12
C ASN A 22 -8.57 -0.89 -10.51
N LYS A 23 -9.16 -0.25 -9.50
CA LYS A 23 -10.25 0.73 -9.65
C LYS A 23 -9.93 2.09 -9.05
N ALA A 24 -8.75 2.25 -8.43
CA ALA A 24 -8.42 3.41 -7.61
C ALA A 24 -7.34 4.32 -8.22
N LEU A 25 -6.27 3.72 -8.76
CA LEU A 25 -5.11 4.44 -9.28
C LEU A 25 -5.16 4.58 -10.80
N LYS A 26 -4.49 5.59 -11.36
CA LYS A 26 -4.24 5.70 -12.81
C LYS A 26 -2.75 5.93 -13.09
N VAL A 27 -2.32 5.55 -14.29
CA VAL A 27 -0.96 5.88 -14.77
C VAL A 27 -0.78 7.40 -14.77
N GLY A 28 0.37 7.85 -14.27
CA GLY A 28 0.70 9.27 -14.07
C GLY A 28 0.32 9.83 -12.69
N ASP A 29 -0.40 9.08 -11.85
CA ASP A 29 -0.67 9.52 -10.48
C ASP A 29 0.62 9.63 -9.67
N ARG A 30 0.78 10.74 -8.95
CA ARG A 30 1.83 10.91 -7.95
C ARG A 30 1.35 10.39 -6.61
N VAL A 31 2.10 9.47 -6.01
CA VAL A 31 1.69 8.75 -4.79
C VAL A 31 2.78 8.80 -3.73
N VAL A 32 2.35 8.78 -2.47
CA VAL A 32 3.16 8.44 -1.30
C VAL A 32 2.78 7.02 -0.91
N VAL A 33 3.76 6.13 -0.71
CA VAL A 33 3.46 4.74 -0.33
C VAL A 33 3.65 4.59 1.18
N PRO A 34 2.58 4.37 1.95
CA PRO A 34 2.70 4.07 3.38
C PRO A 34 3.28 2.66 3.58
N PHE A 35 4.01 2.44 4.67
CA PHE A 35 4.50 1.10 5.02
C PHE A 35 3.35 0.13 5.37
N THR A 36 2.22 0.65 5.87
CA THR A 36 1.07 -0.15 6.27
C THR A 36 0.18 -0.47 5.08
N ILE A 37 -0.02 -1.76 4.83
CA ILE A 37 -1.00 -2.25 3.86
C ILE A 37 -2.31 -2.50 4.61
N PHE A 38 -3.43 -2.04 4.05
CA PHE A 38 -4.75 -2.24 4.62
C PHE A 38 -5.77 -2.66 3.58
N CYS A 39 -6.70 -3.53 3.98
CA CYS A 39 -7.68 -4.12 3.08
C CYS A 39 -8.98 -3.32 2.97
N GLY A 40 -9.22 -2.40 3.91
CA GLY A 40 -10.42 -1.55 3.94
C GLY A 40 -11.69 -2.23 4.46
N HIS A 41 -11.69 -3.54 4.73
CA HIS A 41 -12.90 -4.30 5.09
C HIS A 41 -12.82 -5.09 6.42
N GLY A 42 -11.66 -5.21 7.05
CA GLY A 42 -11.51 -5.83 8.38
C GLY A 42 -12.03 -4.95 9.53
N ASP A 43 -12.15 -5.51 10.73
CA ASP A 43 -12.69 -4.79 11.90
C ASP A 43 -11.90 -3.54 12.26
N GLN A 44 -10.56 -3.60 12.18
CA GLN A 44 -9.71 -2.42 12.42
C GLN A 44 -9.95 -1.33 11.36
N CYS A 45 -10.07 -1.72 10.08
CA CYS A 45 -10.37 -0.77 9.00
C CYS A 45 -11.75 -0.11 9.17
N LYS A 46 -12.77 -0.90 9.52
CA LYS A 46 -14.13 -0.39 9.79
C LYS A 46 -14.18 0.58 10.97
N ARG A 47 -13.28 0.40 11.95
CA ARG A 47 -13.11 1.30 13.10
C ARG A 47 -12.21 2.52 12.79
N GLY A 48 -11.67 2.63 11.57
CA GLY A 48 -10.74 3.69 11.18
C GLY A 48 -9.30 3.48 11.67
N ASN A 49 -8.99 2.34 12.29
CA ASN A 49 -7.69 2.01 12.84
C ASN A 49 -6.79 1.36 11.77
N PHE A 50 -6.42 2.11 10.73
CA PHE A 50 -5.66 1.56 9.60
C PHE A 50 -4.26 1.08 10.00
N SER A 51 -3.60 1.74 10.96
CA SER A 51 -2.27 1.33 11.45
C SER A 51 -2.26 -0.03 12.16
N GLY A 52 -3.41 -0.47 12.66
CA GLY A 52 -3.59 -1.79 13.29
C GLY A 52 -4.06 -2.88 12.31
N SER A 53 -4.13 -2.57 11.02
CA SER A 53 -4.55 -3.51 9.99
C SER A 53 -3.59 -4.70 9.89
N SER A 54 -4.14 -5.91 9.85
CA SER A 54 -3.39 -7.15 9.59
C SER A 54 -3.56 -7.64 8.16
N ALA A 55 -3.85 -6.73 7.22
CA ALA A 55 -3.91 -7.09 5.81
C ALA A 55 -2.54 -7.60 5.37
N VAL A 56 -2.52 -8.84 4.90
CA VAL A 56 -1.35 -9.45 4.29
C VAL A 56 -1.49 -9.25 2.78
N PRO A 57 -0.46 -8.75 2.08
CA PRO A 57 -0.45 -8.69 0.63
C PRO A 57 -0.58 -10.07 -0.04
#